data_AF-A0A8H5MZ97-F1
#
_entry.id   AF-A0A8H5MZ97-F1
#
_cell.length_a   1.000
_cell.length_b   1.000
_cell.length_c   1.000
_cell.angle_alpha   90.00
_cell.angle_beta   90.00
_cell.angle_gamma   90.00
#
_symmetry.space_group_name_H-M   'P 1'
#
loop_
_entity.id
_entity.type
_entity.pdbx_description
1 polymer ?
#
loop_
_entity_poly.entity_id
_entity_poly.type
_entity_poly.pdbx_seq_one_letter_code
_entity_poly.pdbx_strand_id
1 'polypeptide(L)'
;MIFPAFVANLEDIYANSSSGSEGPYQISDQVVDIGFPQIMQLAWTPSPSTMALFISEPGAHTIYAVCMPRGWQGPTYLFPGSSVAGDPISSGIRSSDGFIFQLPGIPSCNTPSGHVTMSYHRSRSNPRYSFSMRVEHGASRRTESFEWRISSEAQRSAYSIVWELVSLGRTSRSSSNRSRSSEVVAMIHEDNTALGPVSGQRSGGFQFLGRATTGSMGYHWTVTVLMSSVAVLQNTSWE
;
A
#
# COMPACT_ATOMS: atom_id res chain seq x y z
N MET A 1 0.19 20.67 11.37
CA MET A 1 0.13 20.21 9.96
C MET A 1 -1.30 20.39 9.50
N ILE A 2 -1.54 21.18 8.44
CA ILE A 2 -2.89 21.42 7.90
C ILE A 2 -3.04 20.47 6.73
N PHE A 3 -3.82 19.41 6.89
CA PHE A 3 -4.20 18.56 5.76
C PHE A 3 -5.19 19.33 4.88
N PRO A 4 -5.09 19.21 3.55
CA PRO A 4 -6.04 19.87 2.66
C PRO A 4 -7.46 19.40 2.99
N ALA A 5 -8.40 20.35 3.08
CA ALA A 5 -9.81 20.02 3.18
C ALA A 5 -10.21 19.24 1.93
N PHE A 6 -10.83 18.07 2.14
CA PHE A 6 -11.32 17.24 1.06
C PHE A 6 -12.45 17.96 0.32
N VAL A 7 -12.19 18.47 -0.87
CA VAL A 7 -13.20 19.01 -1.79
C VAL A 7 -13.32 18.04 -2.95
N ALA A 8 -14.28 17.12 -2.87
CA ALA A 8 -14.60 16.24 -3.97
C ALA A 8 -15.43 16.98 -5.02
N ASN A 9 -14.83 17.28 -6.17
CA ASN A 9 -15.53 17.23 -7.45
C ASN A 9 -14.88 16.08 -8.25
N LEU A 10 -15.19 14.85 -7.83
CA LEU A 10 -14.67 13.61 -8.41
C LEU A 10 -15.61 13.00 -9.45
N GLU A 11 -16.84 13.52 -9.57
CA GLU A 11 -17.81 13.05 -10.57
C GLU A 11 -17.32 13.28 -12.01
N ASP A 12 -16.55 14.34 -12.28
CA ASP A 12 -16.06 14.63 -13.63
C ASP A 12 -14.82 13.81 -14.04
N ILE A 13 -14.04 13.27 -13.09
CA ILE A 13 -12.80 12.52 -13.40
C ILE A 13 -13.11 11.09 -13.86
N TYR A 14 -14.20 10.49 -13.37
CA TYR A 14 -14.52 9.09 -13.61
C TYR A 14 -15.87 8.82 -14.30
N ALA A 15 -16.71 9.83 -14.54
CA ALA A 15 -17.90 9.68 -15.40
C ALA A 15 -17.51 9.44 -16.88
N ASN A 16 -16.30 9.84 -17.29
CA ASN A 16 -15.82 9.71 -18.67
C ASN A 16 -14.76 8.62 -18.88
N SER A 17 -14.35 7.88 -17.84
CA SER A 17 -13.35 6.82 -17.95
C SER A 17 -13.93 5.46 -18.38
N SER A 18 -15.01 5.46 -19.15
CA SER A 18 -15.57 4.30 -19.85
C SER A 18 -14.89 4.04 -21.21
N SER A 19 -13.73 4.67 -21.47
CA SER A 19 -12.83 4.28 -22.56
C SER A 19 -11.48 3.86 -21.97
N GLY A 20 -11.25 2.55 -21.94
CA GLY A 20 -10.02 1.95 -21.45
C GLY A 20 -8.84 2.36 -22.31
N SER A 21 -7.92 3.12 -21.72
CA SER A 21 -6.53 3.09 -22.16
C SER A 21 -5.95 1.74 -21.72
N GLU A 22 -6.13 0.71 -22.56
CA GLU A 22 -5.42 -0.58 -22.48
C GLU A 22 -3.93 -0.44 -22.87
N GLY A 23 -3.30 0.67 -22.50
CA GLY A 23 -1.85 0.84 -22.57
C GLY A 23 -1.23 0.47 -21.23
N PRO A 24 0.00 -0.08 -21.20
CA PRO A 24 0.71 -0.28 -19.94
C PRO A 24 0.89 1.09 -19.25
N TYR A 25 0.32 1.27 -18.05
CA TYR A 25 0.54 2.45 -17.21
C TYR A 25 2.05 2.68 -17.08
N GLN A 26 2.55 3.84 -17.48
CA GLN A 26 3.98 4.20 -17.36
C GLN A 26 4.12 5.43 -16.49
N ILE A 27 5.20 5.48 -15.71
CA ILE A 27 5.53 6.65 -14.90
C ILE A 27 6.86 7.24 -15.34
N SER A 28 7.01 8.55 -15.11
CA SER A 28 8.25 9.29 -15.41
C SER A 28 9.31 9.07 -14.33
N ASP A 29 10.56 9.36 -14.70
CA ASP A 29 11.70 9.28 -13.77
C ASP A 29 11.55 10.22 -12.58
N GLN A 30 10.91 11.38 -12.78
CA GLN A 30 10.60 12.30 -11.69
C GLN A 30 9.77 11.64 -10.59
N VAL A 31 8.80 10.80 -10.95
CA VAL A 31 7.97 10.08 -9.97
C VAL A 31 8.77 8.98 -9.25
N VAL A 32 9.72 8.37 -9.96
CA VAL A 32 10.64 7.37 -9.40
C VAL A 32 11.64 8.02 -8.44
N ASP A 33 12.20 9.17 -8.81
CA ASP A 33 13.21 9.92 -8.07
C ASP A 33 12.66 10.53 -6.77
N ILE A 34 11.37 10.90 -6.74
CA ILE A 34 10.69 11.31 -5.49
C ILE A 34 10.78 10.17 -4.47
N GLY A 35 10.57 8.93 -4.93
CA GLY A 35 10.64 7.74 -4.09
C GLY A 35 9.66 7.73 -2.91
N PHE A 36 9.73 6.67 -2.10
CA PHE A 36 8.87 6.56 -0.92
C PHE A 36 9.72 6.73 0.34
N PRO A 37 9.37 7.66 1.26
CA PRO A 37 10.08 7.83 2.52
C PRO A 37 10.10 6.55 3.34
N GLN A 38 11.13 6.38 4.16
CA GLN A 38 11.22 5.23 5.05
C GLN A 38 10.07 5.21 6.07
N ILE A 39 9.71 6.39 6.60
CA ILE A 39 8.64 6.59 7.58
C ILE A 39 7.62 7.54 6.95
N MET A 40 6.35 7.14 6.99
CA MET A 40 5.25 7.89 6.41
C MET A 40 4.14 8.10 7.45
N GLN A 41 3.56 9.29 7.44
CA GLN A 41 2.32 9.61 8.11
C GLN A 41 1.17 9.45 7.13
N LEU A 42 0.12 8.81 7.60
CA LEU A 42 -1.10 8.56 6.85
C LEU A 42 -2.22 9.37 7.49
N ALA A 43 -3.01 10.06 6.67
CA ALA A 43 -4.20 10.77 7.14
C ALA A 43 -5.36 10.56 6.17
N TRP A 44 -6.53 10.23 6.69
CA TRP A 44 -7.71 9.99 5.86
C TRP A 44 -8.99 10.33 6.61
N THR A 45 -10.05 10.62 5.85
CA THR A 45 -11.39 10.81 6.41
C THR A 45 -12.29 9.68 5.96
N PRO A 46 -12.78 8.82 6.87
CA PRO A 46 -13.65 7.71 6.49
C PRO A 46 -14.91 8.19 5.77
N SER A 47 -15.26 7.52 4.69
CA SER A 47 -16.42 7.83 3.87
C SER A 47 -16.86 6.59 3.09
N PRO A 48 -18.15 6.22 3.14
CA PRO A 48 -18.66 5.08 2.40
C PRO A 48 -18.76 5.34 0.89
N SER A 49 -18.81 6.61 0.46
CA SER A 49 -18.93 6.99 -0.94
C SER A 49 -17.57 7.20 -1.59
N THR A 50 -16.74 8.07 -1.05
CA THR A 50 -15.46 8.44 -1.65
C THR A 50 -14.47 8.83 -0.56
N MET A 51 -13.29 8.22 -0.60
CA MET A 51 -12.25 8.45 0.38
C MET A 51 -10.94 8.83 -0.29
N ALA A 52 -10.22 9.75 0.34
CA ALA A 52 -8.81 9.98 0.07
C ALA A 52 -7.99 9.72 1.33
N LEU A 53 -6.83 9.10 1.13
CA LEU A 53 -5.78 8.93 2.11
C LEU A 53 -4.54 9.69 1.60
N PHE A 54 -3.98 10.54 2.43
CA PHE A 54 -2.81 11.34 2.13
C PHE A 54 -1.59 10.79 2.84
N ILE A 55 -0.46 10.77 2.13
CA ILE A 55 0.80 10.21 2.59
C ILE A 55 1.84 11.33 2.61
N SER A 56 2.48 11.53 3.75
CA SER A 56 3.56 12.51 3.95
C SER A 56 4.71 11.90 4.72
N GLU A 57 5.91 12.47 4.59
CA GLU A 57 6.96 12.24 5.60
C GLU A 57 6.57 12.97 6.92
N PRO A 58 7.01 12.50 8.10
CA PRO A 58 6.77 13.20 9.35
C PRO A 58 7.19 14.67 9.33
N GLY A 59 6.22 15.57 9.55
CA GLY A 59 6.46 17.02 9.54
C GLY A 59 6.55 17.66 8.15
N ALA A 60 6.42 16.89 7.07
CA ALA A 60 6.51 17.38 5.70
C ALA A 60 5.13 17.60 5.05
N HIS A 61 5.15 18.06 3.80
CA HIS A 61 3.97 18.14 2.95
C HIS A 61 3.59 16.76 2.38
N THR A 62 2.33 16.62 1.96
CA THR A 62 1.84 15.42 1.28
C THR A 62 2.59 15.19 -0.03
N ILE A 63 3.07 13.96 -0.21
CA ILE A 63 3.85 13.53 -1.38
C ILE A 63 3.10 12.51 -2.25
N TYR A 64 2.11 11.82 -1.68
CA TYR A 64 1.24 10.92 -2.41
C TYR A 64 -0.20 11.03 -1.90
N ALA A 65 -1.15 10.76 -2.80
CA ALA A 65 -2.56 10.64 -2.49
C ALA A 65 -3.08 9.28 -2.96
N VAL A 66 -3.90 8.64 -2.14
CA VAL A 66 -4.59 7.40 -2.47
C VAL A 66 -6.08 7.69 -2.53
N CYS A 67 -6.70 7.44 -3.66
CA CYS A 67 -8.14 7.64 -3.88
C CYS A 67 -8.88 6.31 -3.93
N MET A 68 -10.02 6.26 -3.26
CA MET A 68 -10.97 5.15 -3.28
C MET A 68 -12.36 5.70 -3.62
N PRO A 69 -12.75 5.70 -4.91
CA PRO A 69 -13.96 6.40 -5.39
C PRO A 69 -15.27 5.73 -4.96
N ARG A 70 -15.23 4.55 -4.34
CA ARG A 70 -16.40 3.85 -3.76
C ARG A 70 -16.16 3.50 -2.28
N GLY A 71 -15.45 4.39 -1.59
CA GLY A 71 -14.97 4.18 -0.22
C GLY A 71 -14.13 2.90 -0.10
N TRP A 72 -14.10 2.31 1.09
CA TRP A 72 -13.32 1.10 1.39
C TRP A 72 -13.68 -0.14 0.57
N GLN A 73 -14.83 -0.16 -0.11
CA GLN A 73 -15.24 -1.27 -0.98
C GLN A 73 -14.79 -1.09 -2.43
N GLY A 74 -14.29 0.10 -2.76
CA GLY A 74 -13.92 0.47 -4.11
C GLY A 74 -12.54 -0.01 -4.54
N PRO A 75 -12.23 0.19 -5.83
CA PRO A 75 -10.85 0.18 -6.28
C PRO A 75 -10.03 1.26 -5.55
N THR A 76 -8.73 1.05 -5.50
CA THR A 76 -7.74 1.92 -4.88
C THR A 76 -6.81 2.46 -5.96
N TYR A 77 -6.50 3.75 -5.94
CA TYR A 77 -5.61 4.37 -6.92
C TYR A 77 -4.59 5.23 -6.19
N LEU A 78 -3.30 5.02 -6.47
CA LEU A 78 -2.19 5.80 -5.91
C LEU A 78 -1.75 6.85 -6.92
N PHE A 79 -1.72 8.11 -6.51
CA PHE A 79 -1.33 9.26 -7.31
C PHE A 79 -0.05 9.90 -6.78
N PRO A 80 0.81 10.43 -7.67
CA PRO A 80 1.93 11.27 -7.25
C PRO A 80 1.41 12.64 -6.80
N GLY A 81 2.00 13.18 -5.73
CA GLY A 81 1.72 14.53 -5.25
C GLY A 81 0.58 14.61 -4.22
N SER A 82 0.16 15.84 -3.94
CA SER A 82 -0.78 16.16 -2.85
C SER A 82 -2.26 16.15 -3.25
N SER A 83 -2.58 15.80 -4.50
CA SER A 83 -3.95 15.82 -5.03
C SER A 83 -4.25 14.59 -5.87
N VAL A 84 -5.54 14.27 -6.02
CA VAL A 84 -6.04 13.22 -6.91
C VAL A 84 -6.22 13.83 -8.30
N ALA A 85 -5.10 13.97 -9.02
CA ALA A 85 -5.10 14.57 -10.35
C ALA A 85 -4.08 13.87 -11.26
N GLY A 86 -4.36 13.86 -12.57
CA GLY A 86 -3.53 13.18 -13.56
C GLY A 86 -3.69 11.65 -13.52
N ASP A 87 -2.67 10.94 -13.99
CA ASP A 87 -2.67 9.48 -14.05
C ASP A 87 -2.16 8.84 -12.76
N PRO A 88 -2.80 7.76 -12.27
CA PRO A 88 -2.32 7.03 -11.11
C PRO A 88 -1.04 6.25 -11.43
N ILE A 89 -0.13 6.18 -10.44
CA ILE A 89 1.07 5.35 -10.43
C ILE A 89 0.70 3.87 -10.39
N SER A 90 -0.33 3.53 -9.62
CA SER A 90 -0.77 2.16 -9.40
C SER A 90 -2.26 2.12 -9.10
N SER A 91 -2.90 1.03 -9.47
CA SER A 91 -4.28 0.73 -9.13
C SER A 91 -4.36 -0.60 -8.39
N GLY A 92 -5.36 -0.74 -7.53
CA GLY A 92 -5.67 -1.93 -6.77
C GLY A 92 -7.14 -2.25 -6.94
N ILE A 93 -7.47 -3.48 -7.32
CA ILE A 93 -8.85 -3.96 -7.38
C ILE A 93 -9.04 -5.10 -6.40
N ARG A 94 -10.15 -5.07 -5.66
CA ARG A 94 -10.57 -6.16 -4.78
C ARG A 94 -11.15 -7.29 -5.63
N SER A 95 -10.75 -8.52 -5.34
CA SER A 95 -11.32 -9.75 -5.89
C SER A 95 -11.98 -10.59 -4.77
N SER A 96 -12.66 -11.68 -5.12
CA SER A 96 -13.29 -12.59 -4.15
C SER A 96 -12.32 -13.08 -3.07
N ASP A 97 -11.09 -13.37 -3.51
CA ASP A 97 -10.08 -14.09 -2.74
C ASP A 97 -8.88 -13.20 -2.36
N GLY A 98 -8.96 -11.89 -2.61
CA GLY A 98 -7.89 -10.95 -2.27
C GLY A 98 -7.90 -9.66 -3.07
N PHE A 99 -6.73 -9.26 -3.56
CA PHE A 99 -6.50 -8.01 -4.27
C PHE A 99 -5.52 -8.22 -5.43
N ILE A 100 -5.68 -7.43 -6.50
CA ILE A 100 -4.77 -7.38 -7.63
C ILE A 100 -4.27 -5.94 -7.75
N PHE A 101 -2.95 -5.75 -7.69
CA PHE A 101 -2.30 -4.46 -7.85
C PHE A 101 -1.65 -4.37 -9.22
N GLN A 102 -1.99 -3.34 -9.99
CA GLN A 102 -1.31 -3.02 -11.25
C GLN A 102 -0.06 -2.17 -10.95
N LEU A 103 1.07 -2.56 -11.53
CA LEU A 103 2.35 -1.90 -11.36
C LEU A 103 2.75 -1.17 -12.64
N PRO A 104 3.31 0.05 -12.53
CA PRO A 104 3.63 0.85 -13.70
C PRO A 104 4.88 0.31 -14.40
N GLY A 105 4.98 0.54 -15.71
CA GLY A 105 6.24 0.47 -16.42
C GLY A 105 7.11 1.68 -16.08
N ILE A 106 8.41 1.47 -16.03
CA ILE A 106 9.42 2.49 -15.82
C ILE A 106 10.39 2.38 -17.01
N PRO A 107 10.19 3.19 -18.06
CA PRO A 107 10.97 3.07 -19.30
C PRO A 107 12.47 3.26 -19.12
N SER A 108 12.89 4.22 -18.27
CA SER A 108 14.30 4.54 -18.03
C SER A 108 15.15 3.38 -17.51
N CYS A 109 14.54 2.48 -16.74
CA CYS A 109 15.19 1.29 -16.20
C CYS A 109 14.74 0.00 -16.88
N ASN A 110 14.10 0.09 -18.06
CA ASN A 110 13.55 -1.04 -18.82
C ASN A 110 12.70 -1.99 -17.96
N THR A 111 11.93 -1.43 -17.03
CA THR A 111 11.05 -2.21 -16.17
C THR A 111 9.65 -2.20 -16.78
N PRO A 112 9.15 -3.33 -17.30
CA PRO A 112 7.82 -3.37 -17.90
C PRO A 112 6.73 -3.24 -16.82
N SER A 113 5.54 -2.78 -17.21
CA SER A 113 4.36 -2.85 -16.35
C SER A 113 4.04 -4.29 -15.97
N GLY A 114 3.37 -4.47 -14.84
CA GLY A 114 2.99 -5.79 -14.37
C GLY A 114 1.82 -5.77 -13.41
N HIS A 115 1.60 -6.87 -12.72
CA HIS A 115 0.67 -6.92 -11.61
C HIS A 115 1.15 -7.87 -10.52
N VAL A 116 0.66 -7.66 -9.30
CA VAL A 116 0.86 -8.55 -8.16
C VAL A 116 -0.48 -8.91 -7.56
N THR A 117 -0.70 -10.21 -7.35
CA THR A 117 -1.88 -10.71 -6.66
C THR A 117 -1.54 -10.94 -5.19
N MET A 118 -2.39 -10.40 -4.32
CA MET A 118 -2.37 -10.66 -2.89
C MET A 118 -3.58 -11.49 -2.52
N SER A 119 -3.36 -12.65 -1.92
CA SER A 119 -4.42 -13.52 -1.40
C SER A 119 -4.77 -13.12 0.03
N TYR A 120 -6.06 -13.19 0.38
CA TYR A 120 -6.53 -12.98 1.74
C TYR A 120 -6.99 -14.29 2.38
N HIS A 121 -6.28 -14.72 3.43
CA HIS A 121 -6.69 -15.84 4.27
C HIS A 121 -7.60 -15.33 5.39
N ARG A 122 -8.92 -15.55 5.22
CA ARG A 122 -9.95 -15.21 6.19
C ARG A 122 -9.87 -16.14 7.40
N SER A 123 -9.39 -15.61 8.52
CA SER A 123 -9.48 -16.26 9.83
C SER A 123 -9.82 -15.20 10.86
N ARG A 124 -10.86 -15.44 11.68
CA ARG A 124 -11.30 -14.50 12.71
C ARG A 124 -10.23 -14.20 13.76
N SER A 125 -9.34 -15.16 14.03
CA SER A 125 -8.32 -15.04 15.08
C SER A 125 -6.92 -14.79 14.52
N ASN A 126 -6.71 -14.98 13.23
CA ASN A 126 -5.39 -14.85 12.60
C ASN A 126 -5.52 -14.52 11.10
N PRO A 127 -6.10 -13.36 10.75
CA PRO A 127 -6.21 -12.94 9.37
C PRO A 127 -4.82 -12.68 8.79
N ARG A 128 -4.61 -13.09 7.53
CA ARG A 128 -3.31 -12.95 6.84
C ARG A 128 -3.50 -12.53 5.41
N TYR A 129 -2.63 -11.65 4.92
CA TYR A 129 -2.58 -11.28 3.51
C TYR A 129 -1.22 -11.61 2.96
N SER A 130 -1.17 -12.41 1.90
CA SER A 130 0.09 -12.95 1.39
C SER A 130 0.23 -12.66 -0.09
N PHE A 131 1.42 -12.28 -0.52
CA PHE A 131 1.74 -12.08 -1.92
C PHE A 131 3.16 -12.57 -2.20
N SER A 132 3.47 -12.79 -3.48
CA SER A 132 4.81 -13.12 -3.92
C SER A 132 5.14 -12.33 -5.16
N MET A 133 6.37 -11.82 -5.24
CA MET A 133 6.80 -11.02 -6.38
C MET A 133 8.31 -11.10 -6.57
N ARG A 134 8.77 -10.65 -7.74
CA ARG A 134 10.19 -10.45 -8.00
C ARG A 134 10.66 -9.19 -7.29
N VAL A 135 11.74 -9.31 -6.54
CA VAL A 135 12.40 -8.21 -5.84
C VAL A 135 13.86 -8.13 -6.27
N GLU A 136 14.42 -6.93 -6.15
CA GLU A 136 15.84 -6.69 -6.40
C GLU A 136 16.67 -7.16 -5.20
N HIS A 137 17.86 -7.70 -5.49
CA HIS A 137 18.80 -8.22 -4.50
C HIS A 137 20.23 -8.12 -5.06
N GLY A 138 20.90 -7.01 -4.75
CA GLY A 138 22.18 -6.67 -5.36
C GLY A 138 22.04 -6.56 -6.88
N ALA A 139 22.91 -7.23 -7.63
CA ALA A 139 22.86 -7.28 -9.10
C ALA A 139 21.87 -8.32 -9.67
N SER A 140 21.06 -8.97 -8.82
CA SER A 140 20.16 -10.05 -9.21
C SER A 140 18.72 -9.75 -8.83
N ARG A 141 17.77 -10.43 -9.50
CA ARG A 141 16.35 -10.43 -9.14
C ARG A 141 15.95 -11.82 -8.66
N ARG A 142 15.13 -11.90 -7.60
CA ARG A 142 14.61 -13.17 -7.08
C ARG A 142 13.16 -13.04 -6.65
N THR A 143 12.43 -14.15 -6.72
CA THR A 143 11.06 -14.20 -6.19
C THR A 143 11.10 -14.42 -4.68
N GLU A 144 10.36 -13.59 -3.95
CA GLU A 144 10.16 -13.70 -2.52
C GLU A 144 8.67 -13.68 -2.18
N SER A 145 8.34 -14.28 -1.04
CA SER A 145 6.99 -14.22 -0.46
C SER A 145 6.96 -13.31 0.75
N PHE A 146 5.82 -12.62 0.91
CA PHE A 146 5.55 -11.72 2.01
C PHE A 146 4.18 -12.02 2.60
N GLU A 147 4.01 -11.75 3.89
CA GLU A 147 2.75 -11.93 4.59
C GLU A 147 2.52 -10.84 5.63
N TRP A 148 1.41 -10.11 5.48
CA TRP A 148 0.88 -9.23 6.51
C TRP A 148 0.24 -10.05 7.63
N ARG A 149 0.62 -9.76 8.87
CA ARG A 149 0.07 -10.35 10.09
C ARG A 149 -0.22 -9.26 11.11
N ILE A 150 -1.20 -9.49 11.98
CA ILE A 150 -1.40 -8.65 13.16
C ILE A 150 -0.21 -8.85 14.10
N SER A 151 0.41 -7.76 14.53
CA SER A 151 1.50 -7.81 15.52
C SER A 151 0.96 -8.22 16.88
N SER A 152 1.63 -9.17 17.53
CA SER A 152 1.30 -9.56 18.92
C SER A 152 1.65 -8.49 19.94
N GLU A 153 2.52 -7.53 19.59
CA GLU A 153 2.98 -6.46 20.48
C GLU A 153 2.00 -5.26 20.48
N ALA A 154 1.17 -5.14 19.43
CA ALA A 154 0.17 -4.09 19.27
C ALA A 154 -0.82 -3.99 20.44
N GLN A 155 -1.19 -5.13 21.03
CA GLN A 155 -2.18 -5.23 22.11
C GLN A 155 -1.78 -4.51 23.42
N ARG A 156 -0.57 -3.95 23.51
CA ARG A 156 -0.06 -3.25 24.71
C ARG A 156 0.34 -1.79 24.47
N SER A 157 -0.02 -1.19 23.33
CA SER A 157 0.57 0.08 22.84
C SER A 157 -0.45 1.21 22.57
N ALA A 158 0.05 2.37 22.13
CA ALA A 158 -0.73 3.57 21.76
C ALA A 158 -1.51 3.44 20.42
N TYR A 159 -1.49 2.27 19.78
CA TYR A 159 -2.11 2.00 18.48
C TYR A 159 -3.37 1.15 18.63
N SER A 160 -4.37 1.35 17.77
CA SER A 160 -5.59 0.53 17.78
C SER A 160 -5.34 -0.86 17.16
N ILE A 161 -4.55 -0.90 16.09
CA ILE A 161 -4.10 -2.11 15.42
C ILE A 161 -2.75 -1.86 14.75
N VAL A 162 -1.86 -2.85 14.79
CA VAL A 162 -0.59 -2.83 14.05
C VAL A 162 -0.50 -4.08 13.21
N TRP A 163 -0.22 -3.89 11.93
CA TRP A 163 0.10 -4.95 10.99
C TRP A 163 1.57 -4.89 10.62
N GLU A 164 2.19 -6.06 10.57
CA GLU A 164 3.58 -6.24 10.18
C GLU A 164 3.65 -7.06 8.91
N LEU A 165 4.46 -6.60 7.96
CA LEU A 165 4.79 -7.34 6.76
C LEU A 165 6.04 -8.17 7.04
N VAL A 166 5.86 -9.49 7.02
CA VAL A 166 6.94 -10.44 7.24
C VAL A 166 7.42 -10.97 5.88
N SER A 167 8.72 -10.85 5.62
CA SER A 167 9.36 -11.56 4.52
C SER A 167 9.55 -13.03 4.88
N LEU A 168 8.98 -13.92 4.09
CA LEU A 168 9.06 -15.37 4.27
C LEU A 168 10.25 -16.00 3.53
N GLY A 169 11.06 -15.16 2.86
CA GLY A 169 12.21 -15.58 2.07
C GLY A 169 11.84 -16.14 0.69
N ARG A 170 12.75 -16.96 0.15
CA ARG A 170 12.68 -17.46 -1.23
C ARG A 170 11.59 -18.52 -1.39
N THR A 171 10.83 -18.43 -2.46
CA THR A 171 9.95 -19.51 -2.92
C THR A 171 10.75 -20.55 -3.71
N SER A 172 11.54 -21.39 -3.03
CA SER A 172 12.16 -22.54 -3.70
C SER A 172 11.17 -23.71 -3.76
N ARG A 173 10.97 -24.29 -4.96
CA ARG A 173 10.30 -25.59 -5.16
C ARG A 173 11.08 -26.77 -4.57
N SER A 174 12.32 -26.54 -4.13
CA SER A 174 13.19 -27.54 -3.51
C SER A 174 14.02 -26.88 -2.41
N SER A 175 13.57 -26.94 -1.16
CA SER A 175 14.50 -27.02 -0.03
C SER A 175 13.77 -27.44 1.23
N SER A 176 14.13 -28.63 1.69
CA SER A 176 13.93 -29.14 3.03
C SER A 176 14.62 -28.26 4.09
N ASN A 177 13.95 -28.13 5.24
CA ASN A 177 14.50 -27.93 6.60
C ASN A 177 15.48 -26.79 6.92
N ARG A 178 15.75 -25.79 6.08
CA ARG A 178 16.38 -24.55 6.58
C ARG A 178 15.33 -23.64 7.20
N SER A 179 15.53 -23.31 8.48
CA SER A 179 14.77 -22.28 9.20
C SER A 179 14.66 -21.05 8.31
N ARG A 180 13.44 -20.74 7.87
CA ARG A 180 13.17 -19.51 7.12
C ARG A 180 13.38 -18.38 8.11
N SER A 181 14.45 -17.60 7.96
CA SER A 181 14.61 -16.36 8.71
C SER A 181 13.49 -15.42 8.30
N SER A 182 12.42 -15.38 9.10
CA SER A 182 11.35 -14.41 8.93
C SER A 182 11.83 -13.06 9.43
N GLU A 183 11.77 -12.05 8.58
CA GLU A 183 12.18 -10.67 8.89
C GLU A 183 10.97 -9.77 8.71
N VAL A 184 10.71 -8.88 9.67
CA VAL A 184 9.71 -7.82 9.50
C VAL A 184 10.31 -6.73 8.61
N VAL A 185 9.67 -6.46 7.47
CA VAL A 185 10.18 -5.55 6.43
C VAL A 185 9.32 -4.31 6.25
N ALA A 186 8.11 -4.29 6.80
CA ALA A 186 7.30 -3.09 6.91
C ALA A 186 6.29 -3.22 8.06
N MET A 187 5.77 -2.09 8.50
CA MET A 187 4.66 -2.03 9.44
C MET A 187 3.68 -0.93 9.04
N ILE A 188 2.40 -1.13 9.34
CA ILE A 188 1.36 -0.12 9.25
C ILE A 188 0.53 -0.15 10.53
N HIS A 189 0.20 1.02 11.05
CA HIS A 189 -0.63 1.17 12.23
C HIS A 189 -1.66 2.27 12.05
N GLU A 190 -2.75 2.14 12.79
CA GLU A 190 -3.74 3.19 12.99
C GLU A 190 -3.56 3.76 14.39
N ASP A 191 -3.55 5.08 14.50
CA ASP A 191 -3.39 5.76 15.79
C ASP A 191 -4.67 5.60 16.61
N ASN A 192 -4.51 5.42 17.93
CA ASN A 192 -5.67 5.38 18.83
C ASN A 192 -6.21 6.79 19.04
N THR A 193 -7.09 7.25 18.16
CA THR A 193 -7.78 8.53 18.34
C THR A 193 -8.82 8.38 19.45
N ALA A 194 -8.52 8.93 20.63
CA ALA A 194 -9.44 8.95 21.76
C ALA A 194 -10.80 9.57 21.36
N LEU A 195 -11.85 8.74 21.36
CA LEU A 195 -13.27 9.11 21.53
C LEU A 195 -13.77 10.35 20.75
N GLY A 196 -13.38 10.49 19.48
CA GLY A 196 -14.03 11.41 18.55
C GLY A 196 -15.19 10.72 17.80
N PRO A 197 -16.21 11.47 17.31
CA PRO A 197 -17.27 10.88 16.50
C PRO A 197 -16.70 10.13 15.29
N VAL A 198 -17.38 9.05 14.87
CA VAL A 198 -16.99 8.11 13.80
C VAL A 198 -16.63 8.80 12.46
N SER A 199 -17.03 10.07 12.29
CA SER A 199 -16.74 10.94 11.14
C SER A 199 -15.46 11.78 11.25
N GLY A 200 -14.67 11.62 12.32
CA GLY A 200 -13.41 12.34 12.52
C GLY A 200 -12.32 11.94 11.55
N GLN A 201 -11.43 12.88 11.23
CA GLN A 201 -10.19 12.60 10.52
C GLN A 201 -9.38 11.56 11.30
N ARG A 202 -8.96 10.50 10.62
CA ARG A 202 -8.11 9.44 11.17
C ARG A 202 -6.67 9.64 10.72
N SER A 203 -5.76 9.13 11.54
CA SER A 203 -4.34 9.11 11.25
C SER A 203 -3.73 7.75 11.58
N GLY A 204 -2.56 7.53 11.00
CA GLY A 204 -1.75 6.36 11.25
C GLY A 204 -0.35 6.56 10.70
N GLY A 205 0.43 5.50 10.74
CA GLY A 205 1.79 5.50 10.23
C GLY A 205 2.10 4.25 9.44
N PHE A 206 3.01 4.41 8.50
CA PHE A 206 3.62 3.32 7.76
C PHE A 206 5.14 3.46 7.86
N GLN A 207 5.84 2.35 8.03
CA GLN A 207 7.30 2.36 8.09
C GLN A 207 7.89 1.14 7.39
N PHE A 208 8.89 1.36 6.56
CA PHE A 208 9.79 0.31 6.07
C PHE A 208 10.79 -0.07 7.16
N LEU A 209 11.05 -1.37 7.32
CA LEU A 209 11.86 -1.97 8.37
C LEU A 209 12.93 -2.91 7.80
N GLY A 210 13.97 -3.19 8.58
CA GLY A 210 15.02 -4.12 8.22
C GLY A 210 15.69 -3.76 6.88
N ARG A 211 15.88 -4.76 6.01
CA ARG A 211 16.50 -4.56 4.69
C ARG A 211 15.69 -3.68 3.73
N ALA A 212 14.39 -3.51 3.95
CA ALA A 212 13.54 -2.70 3.07
C ALA A 212 13.79 -1.19 3.18
N THR A 213 14.46 -0.75 4.24
CA THR A 213 14.75 0.66 4.53
C THR A 213 15.58 1.36 3.46
N THR A 214 16.31 0.61 2.63
CA THR A 214 17.26 1.15 1.65
C THR A 214 16.72 1.19 0.22
N GLY A 215 15.41 0.95 0.01
CA GLY A 215 14.83 0.82 -1.35
C GLY A 215 15.38 -0.37 -2.15
N SER A 216 16.23 -1.20 -1.55
CA SER A 216 17.02 -2.24 -2.21
C SER A 216 16.19 -3.37 -2.81
N MET A 217 14.90 -3.44 -2.49
CA MET A 217 13.97 -4.46 -3.00
C MET A 217 13.31 -4.05 -4.31
N GLY A 218 13.55 -2.81 -4.78
CA GLY A 218 13.10 -2.27 -6.06
C GLY A 218 11.78 -1.51 -5.96
N TYR A 219 11.56 -0.60 -6.92
CA TYR A 219 10.41 0.32 -6.93
C TYR A 219 9.04 -0.40 -6.91
N HIS A 220 8.90 -1.43 -7.73
CA HIS A 220 7.67 -2.25 -7.78
C HIS A 220 7.33 -2.86 -6.44
N TRP A 221 8.34 -3.31 -5.68
CA TRP A 221 8.12 -3.86 -4.36
C TRP A 221 7.58 -2.79 -3.42
N THR A 222 8.20 -1.62 -3.40
CA THR A 222 7.77 -0.47 -2.58
C THR A 222 6.32 -0.08 -2.85
N VAL A 223 5.94 0.04 -4.12
CA VAL A 223 4.55 0.32 -4.53
C VAL A 223 3.60 -0.78 -4.06
N THR A 224 3.98 -2.05 -4.26
CA THR A 224 3.15 -3.20 -3.83
C THR A 224 2.93 -3.21 -2.33
N VAL A 225 3.98 -2.94 -1.55
CA VAL A 225 3.90 -2.91 -0.09
C VAL A 225 2.95 -1.80 0.38
N LEU A 226 3.09 -0.59 -0.19
CA LEU A 226 2.21 0.52 0.16
C LEU A 226 0.74 0.27 -0.25
N MET A 227 0.51 -0.23 -1.46
CA MET A 227 -0.85 -0.56 -1.93
C MET A 227 -1.47 -1.69 -1.12
N SER A 228 -0.68 -2.71 -0.75
CA SER A 228 -1.14 -3.80 0.10
C SER A 228 -1.42 -3.36 1.53
N SER A 229 -0.67 -2.41 2.09
CA SER A 229 -0.96 -1.87 3.42
C SER A 229 -2.27 -1.07 3.43
N VAL A 230 -2.56 -0.31 2.36
CA VAL A 230 -3.88 0.32 2.20
C VAL A 230 -4.96 -0.75 2.15
N ALA A 231 -4.79 -1.80 1.34
CA ALA A 231 -5.76 -2.91 1.24
C ALA A 231 -6.02 -3.60 2.60
N VAL A 232 -4.99 -3.73 3.45
CA VAL A 232 -5.15 -4.22 4.83
C VAL A 232 -6.04 -3.29 5.64
N LEU A 233 -5.81 -1.97 5.59
CA LEU A 233 -6.65 -0.97 6.26
C LEU A 233 -8.11 -1.00 5.76
N GLN A 234 -8.33 -1.18 4.45
CA GLN A 234 -9.69 -1.24 3.89
C GLN A 234 -10.53 -2.36 4.48
N ASN A 235 -9.90 -3.47 4.89
CA ASN A 235 -10.61 -4.64 5.36
C ASN A 235 -10.72 -4.71 6.89
N THR A 236 -9.86 -3.99 7.65
CA THR A 236 -9.97 -3.88 9.11
C THR A 236 -11.01 -2.87 9.57
N SER A 237 -11.31 -1.85 8.76
CA SER A 237 -12.27 -0.80 9.13
C SER A 237 -13.75 -1.24 9.11
N TRP A 238 -14.04 -2.53 8.89
CA TRP A 238 -15.40 -3.09 8.77
C TRP A 238 -15.73 -4.20 9.78
N GLU A 239 -14.75 -4.70 10.54
CA GLU A 239 -14.97 -5.65 11.63
C GLU A 239 -15.13 -4.90 12.96
#